data_AF-A0A929SKU9-F1
#
_entry.id   AF-A0A929SKU9-F1
#
_cell.length_a   1.000
_cell.length_b   1.000
_cell.length_c   1.000
_cell.angle_alpha   90.00
_cell.angle_beta   90.00
_cell.angle_gamma   90.00
#
_symmetry.space_group_name_H-M   'P 1'
#
loop_
_entity.id
_entity.type
_entity.pdbx_description
1 polymer ?
#
loop_
_entity_poly.entity_id
_entity_poly.type
_entity_poly.pdbx_seq_one_letter_code
_entity_poly.pdbx_strand_id
1 'polypeptide(L)' 'PKGDGNWINAGFFVCEPKVFDYITNGDATIFEQEPLMNLAHDGEILAYKHNGFWKPMDTLRDKLELNKIWDSGNAPWKKW' A
#
# COMPACT_ATOMS: atom_id res chain seq x y z
N PRO A 1 19.72 -4.55 -1.36
CA PRO A 1 19.90 -4.52 0.11
C PRO A 1 18.60 -4.96 0.79
N LYS A 2 18.66 -5.80 1.83
CA LYS A 2 17.55 -5.95 2.78
C LYS A 2 17.37 -4.56 3.41
N GLY A 3 16.40 -3.78 2.94
CA GLY A 3 16.16 -2.43 3.44
C GLY A 3 15.74 -2.52 4.90
N ASP A 4 16.56 -1.96 5.79
CA ASP A 4 16.45 -1.56 7.20
C ASP A 4 15.47 -2.27 8.18
N GLY A 5 14.78 -3.34 7.80
CA GLY A 5 13.79 -4.05 8.62
C GLY A 5 12.45 -3.33 8.81
N ASN A 6 12.31 -2.10 8.29
CA ASN A 6 11.11 -1.30 8.48
C ASN A 6 10.04 -1.66 7.44
N TRP A 7 8.96 -2.28 7.92
CA TRP A 7 7.75 -2.53 7.13
C TRP A 7 6.93 -1.25 7.01
N ILE A 8 6.35 -1.03 5.84
CA ILE A 8 5.45 0.10 5.57
C ILE A 8 4.10 -0.41 5.08
N ASN A 9 3.09 0.44 5.15
CA ASN A 9 1.81 0.20 4.48
C ASN A 9 2.00 0.35 2.95
N ALA A 10 1.60 -0.68 2.22
CA ALA A 10 1.78 -0.81 0.77
C ALA A 10 0.51 -0.48 -0.05
N GLY A 11 -0.60 -0.15 0.61
CA GLY A 11 -1.86 0.30 -0.01
C GLY A 11 -2.80 -0.80 -0.51
N PHE A 12 -2.40 -2.08 -0.46
CA PHE A 12 -3.23 -3.21 -0.88
C PHE A 12 -4.04 -3.76 0.31
N PHE A 13 -5.25 -3.22 0.49
CA PHE A 13 -6.14 -3.62 1.58
C PHE A 13 -7.15 -4.68 1.17
N VAL A 14 -7.52 -5.53 2.13
CA VAL A 14 -8.70 -6.39 2.08
C VAL A 14 -9.55 -6.00 3.28
N CYS A 15 -10.75 -5.48 3.03
CA CYS A 15 -11.60 -4.91 4.07
C CYS A 15 -12.98 -5.55 4.05
N GLU A 16 -13.54 -5.78 5.23
CA GLU A 16 -14.98 -6.01 5.37
C GLU A 16 -15.75 -4.69 5.16
N PRO A 17 -17.01 -4.72 4.68
CA PRO A 17 -17.80 -3.52 4.47
C PRO A 17 -17.94 -2.61 5.71
N LYS A 18 -17.82 -3.15 6.93
CA LYS A 18 -17.85 -2.38 8.18
C LYS A 18 -16.75 -1.31 8.27
N VAL A 19 -15.71 -1.39 7.45
CA VAL A 19 -14.67 -0.35 7.36
C VAL A 19 -15.27 1.04 7.08
N PHE A 20 -16.42 1.12 6.40
CA PHE A 20 -17.10 2.39 6.12
C PHE A 20 -17.63 3.08 7.38
N ASP A 21 -17.87 2.34 8.47
CA ASP A 21 -18.27 2.93 9.76
C ASP A 21 -17.17 3.83 10.35
N TYR A 22 -15.92 3.64 9.92
CA TYR A 22 -14.76 4.46 10.29
C TYR A 22 -14.55 5.67 9.36
N ILE A 23 -15.29 5.79 8.26
CA ILE A 23 -15.18 6.88 7.28
C ILE A 23 -16.34 7.87 7.49
N THR A 24 -16.18 8.76 8.47
CA THR A 24 -17.28 9.60 8.97
C THR A 24 -17.43 10.94 8.24
N ASN A 25 -16.38 11.43 7.59
CA ASN A 25 -16.35 12.76 6.95
C ASN A 25 -16.42 12.71 5.42
N GLY A 26 -16.83 11.56 4.84
CA GLY A 26 -16.93 11.37 3.40
C GLY A 26 -15.60 11.69 2.69
N ASP A 27 -15.65 12.53 1.66
CA ASP A 27 -14.49 12.91 0.84
C ASP A 27 -13.38 13.63 1.63
N ALA A 28 -13.69 14.22 2.79
CA ALA A 28 -12.69 14.86 3.63
C ALA A 28 -11.90 13.87 4.49
N THR A 29 -12.30 12.60 4.54
CA THR A 29 -11.61 11.57 5.32
C THR A 29 -10.32 11.14 4.61
N ILE A 30 -9.19 11.25 5.32
CA ILE A 30 -7.93 10.62 4.93
C ILE A 30 -7.91 9.24 5.56
N PHE A 31 -8.04 8.19 4.75
CA PHE A 31 -8.19 6.81 5.23
C PHE A 31 -7.02 6.37 6.11
N GLU A 32 -5.80 6.73 5.75
CA GLU A 32 -4.57 6.35 6.44
C GLU A 32 -4.35 7.08 7.78
N GLN A 33 -5.22 8.04 8.13
CA GLN A 33 -5.17 8.76 9.41
C GLN A 33 -6.18 8.16 10.40
N GLU A 34 -7.20 8.93 10.79
CA GLU A 34 -8.15 8.52 11.84
C GLU A 34 -8.76 7.14 11.61
N PRO A 35 -9.21 6.76 10.39
CA PRO A 35 -9.83 5.44 10.18
C PRO A 35 -8.87 4.28 10.47
N LEU A 36 -7.68 4.26 9.86
CA LEU A 36 -6.70 3.19 10.12
C LEU A 36 -6.16 3.22 11.56
N MET A 37 -6.00 4.41 12.17
CA MET A 37 -5.59 4.52 13.58
C MET A 37 -6.65 3.92 14.51
N ASN A 38 -7.94 4.20 14.27
CA ASN A 38 -9.03 3.68 15.09
C ASN A 38 -9.22 2.17 14.89
N LEU A 39 -9.14 1.67 13.65
CA LEU A 39 -9.13 0.22 13.39
C LEU A 39 -7.98 -0.48 14.12
N ALA A 40 -6.80 0.15 14.16
CA ALA A 40 -5.67 -0.39 14.90
C ALA A 40 -5.90 -0.37 16.42
N HIS A 41 -6.45 0.71 16.96
CA HIS A 41 -6.81 0.81 18.38
C HIS A 41 -7.87 -0.23 18.78
N ASP A 42 -8.83 -0.51 17.91
CA ASP A 42 -9.91 -1.47 18.14
C ASP A 42 -9.47 -2.93 17.93
N GLY A 43 -8.24 -3.16 17.44
CA GLY A 43 -7.71 -4.51 17.17
C GLY A 43 -8.24 -5.13 15.87
N GLU A 44 -8.87 -4.33 15.01
CA GLU A 44 -9.49 -4.72 13.74
C GLU A 44 -8.51 -4.60 12.54
N ILE A 45 -7.21 -4.46 12.81
CA ILE A 45 -6.16 -4.38 11.78
C ILE A 45 -5.21 -5.58 11.84
N LEU A 46 -4.94 -6.16 10.67
CA LEU A 46 -3.93 -7.20 10.49
C LEU A 46 -2.97 -6.80 9.37
N ALA A 47 -1.69 -7.11 9.53
CA ALA A 47 -0.67 -6.83 8.54
C ALA A 47 -0.26 -8.11 7.79
N TYR A 48 -0.41 -8.10 6.46
CA TYR A 48 0.14 -9.13 5.60
C TYR A 48 1.55 -8.73 5.09
N LYS A 49 2.54 -9.58 5.33
CA LYS A 49 3.94 -9.32 4.91
C LYS A 49 4.18 -9.81 3.49
N HIS A 50 4.12 -8.90 2.52
CA HIS A 50 4.52 -9.17 1.13
C HIS A 50 6.05 -9.12 1.00
N ASN A 51 6.66 -10.26 0.69
CA ASN A 51 8.12 -10.38 0.52
C ASN A 51 8.57 -10.24 -0.95
N GLY A 52 7.63 -10.03 -1.87
CA GLY A 52 7.91 -9.90 -3.30
C GLY A 52 8.28 -8.48 -3.71
N PHE A 53 8.29 -8.24 -5.03
CA PHE A 53 8.50 -6.91 -5.56
C PHE A 53 7.33 -5.97 -5.17
N TRP A 54 7.67 -4.80 -4.66
CA TRP A 54 6.77 -3.66 -4.47
C TRP A 54 7.57 -2.38 -4.66
N LYS A 55 6.99 -1.40 -5.37
CA LYS A 55 7.57 -0.08 -5.57
C LYS A 55 6.46 0.93 -5.93
N PRO A 56 6.39 2.10 -5.29
CA PRO A 56 5.47 3.17 -5.68
C PRO A 56 6.06 3.97 -6.85
N MET A 57 5.29 4.91 -7.38
CA MET A 57 5.72 5.83 -8.43
C MET A 57 5.40 7.27 -8.04
N ASP A 58 6.17 7.81 -7.10
CA ASP A 58 5.91 9.14 -6.55
C ASP A 58 6.75 10.23 -7.24
N THR A 59 7.91 9.84 -7.79
CA THR A 59 8.84 10.76 -8.44
C THR A 59 9.07 10.42 -9.91
N LEU A 60 9.59 11.40 -10.67
CA LEU A 60 10.04 11.15 -12.05
C LEU A 60 11.10 10.03 -12.11
N ARG A 61 11.95 9.92 -11.08
CA ARG A 61 12.95 8.86 -10.99
C ARG A 61 12.29 7.49 -10.89
N ASP A 62 11.25 7.34 -10.08
CA ASP A 62 10.52 6.07 -9.94
C ASP A 62 9.88 5.66 -11.26
N LYS A 63 9.27 6.62 -11.98
CA LYS A 63 8.72 6.39 -13.32
C LYS A 63 9.77 5.87 -14.28
N LEU A 64 10.93 6.52 -14.35
CA LEU A 64 12.02 6.12 -15.24
C LEU A 64 12.54 4.72 -14.90
N GLU A 65 12.65 4.39 -13.61
CA GLU A 65 13.06 3.07 -13.16
C GLU A 65 12.04 1.99 -13.51
N LEU A 66 10.75 2.22 -13.21
CA LEU A 66 9.67 1.29 -13.53
C LEU A 66 9.55 1.06 -15.04
N ASN A 67 9.67 2.11 -15.85
CA ASN A 67 9.66 1.98 -17.31
C ASN A 67 10.85 1.17 -17.81
N LYS A 68 12.06 1.38 -17.26
CA LYS A 68 13.23 0.58 -17.64
C LYS A 68 13.02 -0.91 -17.34
N ILE A 69 12.43 -1.23 -16.17
CA ILE A 69 12.12 -2.62 -15.82
C ILE A 69 11.08 -3.20 -16.79
N TRP A 70 10.06 -2.40 -17.15
CA TRP A 70 9.05 -2.79 -18.13
C TRP A 70 9.63 -3.08 -19.52
N ASP A 71 10.41 -2.15 -20.07
CA ASP A 71 11.00 -2.25 -21.40
C ASP A 71 12.01 -3.40 -21.50
N SER A 72 12.59 -3.83 -20.38
CA SER A 72 13.46 -5.01 -20.33
C SER A 72 12.71 -6.34 -20.49
N GLY A 73 11.38 -6.34 -20.47
CA GLY A 73 10.54 -7.54 -20.47
C GLY A 73 10.46 -8.28 -19.13
N ASN A 74 11.14 -7.79 -18.09
CA ASN A 74 11.24 -8.46 -16.78
C ASN A 74 10.40 -7.79 -15.68
N ALA A 75 9.29 -7.14 -16.01
CA ALA A 75 8.40 -6.53 -15.03
C ALA A 75 7.79 -7.57 -14.06
N PRO A 76 8.19 -7.62 -12.78
CA PRO A 76 7.72 -8.64 -11.85
C PRO A 76 6.24 -8.48 -11.50
N TRP A 77 5.67 -7.28 -11.66
CA TRP A 77 4.24 -7.00 -11.48
C TRP A 77 3.39 -7.42 -12.68
N LYS A 78 3.99 -7.73 -13.83
CA LYS A 78 3.27 -8.24 -15.00
C LYS A 78 2.98 -9.73 -14.83
N LYS A 79 1.73 -10.07 -14.52
CA LYS A 79 1.28 -11.45 -14.22
C LYS A 79 0.16 -11.97 -15.14
N TRP A 80 -0.20 -11.20 -16.16
CA TRP A 80 -1.19 -11.56 -17.17
C TRP A 80 -0.53 -12.08 -18.45
#